data_AF-A0A2C9JPF6-F1
#
_entry.id   AF-A0A2C9JPF6-F1
#
_cell.length_a   1.000
_cell.length_b   1.000
_cell.length_c   1.000
_cell.angle_alpha   90.00
_cell.angle_beta   90.00
_cell.angle_gamma   90.00
#
_symmetry.space_group_name_H-M   'P 1'
#
loop_
_entity.id
_entity.type
_entity.pdbx_description
1 polymer ?
#
loop_
_entity_poly.entity_id
_entity_poly.type
_entity_poly.pdbx_seq_one_letter_code
_entity_poly.pdbx_strand_id
1 'polypeptide(L)'
;MSGSPLEVFHQEMLLYKLKPSYEYQEDAWRTHVWKKDRDNKPKSSDKPKRKFGFKELARAVKFSAKLMGKALARRVKCTILFATETGKSERFANTLCEIFKHAFDAKVLCMEDYDVSSLEHESLVLVVTSTFGNGEPPENGEMLSKSLFEMKPSDSVNGDLNSTRSHSTYVRMSITSEKDFKLDTGDLDKTEDSLAMLTGPLGNVRFSVFALGSKAYPHFAAFGFYIDRILHELGAERIFPIGAGDELCGQEQSFRTWAEGVFKAACETFCLGDDVNISEATGALNN
;
A
#
# COMPACT_ATOMS: atom_id res chain seq x y z
N MET A 1 -40.38 -53.52 -45.19
CA MET A 1 -40.32 -54.02 -46.56
C MET A 1 -41.05 -53.05 -47.47
N SER A 2 -40.34 -52.36 -48.35
CA SER A 2 -40.94 -51.70 -49.52
C SER A 2 -39.97 -51.90 -50.67
N GLY A 3 -40.05 -53.07 -51.29
CA GLY A 3 -39.36 -53.38 -52.54
C GLY A 3 -40.19 -52.84 -53.70
N SER A 4 -39.57 -51.98 -54.52
CA SER A 4 -40.11 -51.57 -55.81
C SER A 4 -39.63 -52.58 -56.88
N PRO A 5 -40.49 -53.03 -57.83
CA PRO A 5 -40.21 -54.14 -58.75
C PRO A 5 -39.61 -53.68 -60.10
N LEU A 6 -39.00 -52.50 -60.17
CA LEU A 6 -38.52 -51.88 -61.42
C LEU A 6 -37.02 -51.54 -61.35
N GLU A 7 -36.25 -51.96 -62.36
CA GLU A 7 -34.78 -51.85 -62.45
C GLU A 7 -34.21 -50.41 -62.54
N VAL A 8 -35.08 -49.38 -62.48
CA VAL A 8 -34.70 -47.97 -62.68
C VAL A 8 -34.44 -47.23 -61.35
N PHE A 9 -34.28 -47.96 -60.24
CA PHE A 9 -34.06 -47.37 -58.90
C PHE A 9 -32.62 -47.50 -58.39
N HIS A 10 -31.62 -47.47 -59.29
CA HIS A 10 -30.20 -47.46 -58.90
C HIS A 10 -29.38 -46.26 -59.38
N GLN A 11 -30.00 -45.26 -60.00
CA GLN A 11 -29.30 -44.02 -60.38
C GLN A 11 -29.65 -42.79 -59.53
N GLU A 12 -30.73 -42.82 -58.74
CA GLU A 12 -31.08 -41.66 -57.91
C GLU A 12 -30.30 -41.57 -56.58
N MET A 13 -29.55 -42.61 -56.17
CA MET A 13 -28.72 -42.53 -54.95
C MET A 13 -27.30 -41.99 -55.15
N LEU A 14 -26.84 -41.77 -56.39
CA LEU A 14 -25.45 -41.32 -56.64
C LEU A 14 -25.23 -39.84 -56.36
N LEU A 15 -26.27 -39.07 -56.05
CA LEU A 15 -26.19 -37.61 -55.91
C LEU A 15 -26.89 -37.06 -54.66
N TYR A 16 -26.89 -37.82 -53.56
CA TYR A 16 -27.30 -37.29 -52.26
C TYR A 16 -26.10 -36.73 -51.48
N LYS A 17 -26.01 -35.39 -51.41
CA LYS A 17 -25.20 -34.72 -50.39
C LYS A 17 -25.94 -34.79 -49.05
N LEU A 18 -25.61 -35.78 -48.23
CA LEU A 18 -26.12 -35.88 -46.86
C LEU A 18 -25.57 -34.71 -46.03
N LYS A 19 -26.47 -33.83 -45.58
CA LYS A 19 -26.15 -32.80 -44.58
C LYS A 19 -26.45 -33.35 -43.17
N PRO A 20 -25.63 -33.00 -42.17
CA PRO A 20 -24.60 -31.95 -42.21
C PRO A 20 -23.25 -32.46 -42.73
N SER A 21 -22.74 -31.88 -43.82
CA SER A 21 -21.35 -32.00 -44.23
C SER A 21 -20.53 -30.93 -43.52
N TYR A 22 -19.39 -31.31 -42.97
CA TYR A 22 -18.43 -30.38 -42.35
C TYR A 22 -17.59 -29.69 -43.43
N GLU A 23 -18.25 -29.08 -44.42
CA GLU A 23 -17.57 -28.25 -45.43
C GLU A 23 -17.23 -26.90 -44.77
N TYR A 24 -15.98 -26.48 -44.92
CA TYR A 24 -15.50 -25.19 -44.40
C TYR A 24 -16.34 -24.04 -44.97
N GLN A 25 -17.06 -23.33 -44.12
CA GLN A 25 -17.71 -22.06 -44.49
C GLN A 25 -16.73 -20.92 -44.23
N GLU A 26 -16.63 -19.98 -45.18
CA GLU A 26 -15.88 -18.75 -44.94
C GLU A 26 -16.47 -17.97 -43.76
N ASP A 27 -15.59 -17.39 -42.94
CA ASP A 27 -15.98 -16.61 -41.77
C ASP A 27 -17.06 -15.59 -42.13
N ALA A 28 -18.13 -15.58 -41.34
CA ALA A 28 -19.32 -14.79 -41.62
C ALA A 28 -19.02 -13.30 -41.84
N TRP A 29 -17.96 -12.74 -41.24
CA TRP A 29 -17.58 -11.34 -41.45
C TRP A 29 -17.09 -11.01 -42.88
N ARG A 30 -16.72 -12.02 -43.69
CA ARG A 30 -16.23 -11.83 -45.07
C ARG A 30 -17.37 -11.76 -46.07
N THR A 31 -18.44 -12.49 -45.82
CA THR A 31 -19.55 -12.70 -46.76
C THR A 31 -20.87 -12.08 -46.30
N HIS A 32 -21.04 -11.83 -45.00
CA HIS A 32 -22.30 -11.31 -44.46
C HIS A 32 -22.45 -9.81 -44.70
N VAL A 33 -23.33 -9.45 -45.63
CA VAL A 33 -23.78 -8.07 -45.84
C VAL A 33 -24.81 -7.73 -44.76
N TRP A 34 -24.38 -6.95 -43.77
CA TRP A 34 -25.25 -6.45 -42.70
C TRP A 34 -26.38 -5.59 -43.28
N LYS A 35 -27.60 -6.12 -43.31
CA LYS A 35 -28.79 -5.32 -43.62
C LYS A 35 -29.00 -4.32 -42.48
N LYS A 36 -28.81 -3.02 -42.76
CA LYS A 36 -29.25 -1.95 -41.86
C LYS A 36 -30.78 -2.02 -41.80
N ASP A 37 -31.32 -2.27 -40.59
CA ASP A 37 -32.75 -2.22 -40.34
C ASP A 37 -33.35 -0.93 -40.89
N ARG A 38 -34.54 -1.09 -41.47
CA ARG A 38 -35.32 -0.08 -42.18
C ARG A 38 -36.02 0.91 -41.23
N ASP A 39 -35.44 1.13 -40.05
CA ASP A 39 -35.82 2.18 -39.11
C ASP A 39 -34.67 3.17 -38.98
N ASN A 40 -34.98 4.41 -39.39
CA ASN A 40 -34.07 5.52 -39.61
C ASN A 40 -33.50 6.09 -38.29
N LYS A 41 -32.74 5.28 -37.53
CA LYS A 41 -31.85 5.74 -36.46
C LYS A 41 -30.44 5.21 -36.74
N PRO A 42 -29.42 6.07 -36.94
CA PRO A 42 -28.07 5.60 -37.17
C PRO A 42 -27.58 4.79 -35.95
N LYS A 43 -27.29 3.50 -36.17
CA LYS A 43 -26.64 2.61 -35.20
C LYS A 43 -25.27 3.20 -34.80
N SER A 44 -24.97 3.09 -33.51
CA SER A 44 -24.00 3.85 -32.69
C SER A 44 -22.50 3.78 -33.05
N SER A 45 -22.09 3.46 -34.27
CA SER A 45 -20.67 3.39 -34.67
C SER A 45 -20.12 4.63 -35.38
N ASP A 46 -20.99 5.57 -35.79
CA ASP A 46 -20.63 6.78 -36.55
C ASP A 46 -20.93 8.09 -35.79
N LYS A 47 -21.06 8.04 -34.46
CA LYS A 47 -21.10 9.27 -33.67
C LYS A 47 -19.74 9.96 -33.82
N PRO A 48 -19.65 11.21 -34.31
CA PRO A 48 -18.37 11.89 -34.38
C PRO A 48 -17.78 11.92 -32.97
N LYS A 49 -16.60 11.29 -32.79
CA LYS A 49 -15.86 11.36 -31.53
C LYS A 49 -15.67 12.85 -31.25
N ARG A 50 -16.38 13.39 -30.25
CA ARG A 50 -16.28 14.80 -29.87
C ARG A 50 -14.83 15.03 -29.46
N LYS A 51 -14.06 15.71 -30.32
CA LYS A 51 -12.68 16.11 -30.03
C LYS A 51 -12.78 17.32 -29.11
N PHE A 52 -12.51 17.14 -27.82
CA PHE A 52 -12.45 18.24 -26.88
C PHE A 52 -11.27 19.15 -27.23
N GLY A 53 -11.50 20.46 -27.24
CA GLY A 53 -10.40 21.42 -27.41
C GLY A 53 -9.51 21.45 -26.17
N PHE A 54 -8.21 21.72 -26.34
CA PHE A 54 -7.27 21.84 -25.22
C PHE A 54 -7.74 22.86 -24.16
N LYS A 55 -8.37 23.96 -24.58
CA LYS A 55 -8.93 24.99 -23.68
C LYS A 55 -10.09 24.47 -22.83
N GLU A 56 -10.94 23.61 -23.39
CA GLU A 56 -12.04 22.99 -22.66
C GLU A 56 -11.51 21.95 -21.68
N LEU A 57 -10.53 21.15 -22.12
CA LEU A 57 -9.84 20.19 -21.26
C LEU A 57 -9.14 20.89 -20.08
N ALA A 58 -8.40 21.97 -20.34
CA ALA A 58 -7.72 22.75 -19.31
C ALA A 58 -8.71 23.36 -18.30
N ARG A 59 -9.90 23.81 -18.75
CA ARG A 59 -10.96 24.31 -17.86
C ARG A 59 -11.53 23.19 -17.00
N ALA A 60 -11.79 22.03 -17.59
CA ALA A 60 -12.26 20.86 -16.86
C ALA A 60 -11.22 20.40 -15.81
N VAL A 61 -9.94 20.30 -16.18
CA VAL A 61 -8.86 19.97 -15.25
C VAL A 61 -8.73 21.00 -14.14
N LYS A 62 -8.80 22.30 -14.45
CA LYS A 62 -8.78 23.37 -13.42
C LYS A 62 -9.96 23.25 -12.45
N PHE A 63 -11.14 22.91 -12.96
CA PHE A 63 -12.32 22.69 -12.12
C PHE A 63 -12.16 21.46 -11.23
N SER A 64 -11.75 20.32 -11.79
CA SER A 64 -11.49 19.08 -11.04
C SER A 64 -10.39 19.27 -10.00
N ALA A 65 -9.29 19.95 -10.35
CA ALA A 65 -8.20 20.26 -9.43
C ALA A 65 -8.66 21.17 -8.27
N LYS A 66 -9.54 22.15 -8.53
CA LYS A 66 -10.10 23.01 -7.49
C LYS A 66 -11.05 22.25 -6.55
N LEU A 67 -11.84 21.31 -7.07
CA LEU A 67 -12.70 20.44 -6.26
C LEU A 67 -11.85 19.48 -5.41
N MET A 68 -10.87 18.81 -6.02
CA MET A 68 -9.96 17.90 -5.33
C MET A 68 -9.15 18.63 -4.25
N GLY A 69 -8.62 19.81 -4.53
CA GLY A 69 -7.88 20.59 -3.53
C GLY A 69 -8.71 20.96 -2.30
N LYS A 70 -10.00 21.29 -2.49
CA LYS A 70 -10.93 21.54 -1.36
C LYS A 70 -11.27 20.26 -0.59
N ALA A 71 -11.41 19.13 -1.28
CA ALA A 71 -11.69 17.85 -0.65
C ALA A 71 -10.48 17.34 0.15
N LEU A 72 -9.28 17.39 -0.43
CA LEU A 72 -8.03 16.97 0.20
C LEU A 72 -7.69 17.83 1.42
N ALA A 73 -7.93 19.14 1.39
CA ALA A 73 -7.70 20.02 2.54
C ALA A 73 -8.55 19.70 3.78
N ARG A 74 -9.65 18.94 3.62
CA ARG A 74 -10.49 18.48 4.73
C ARG A 74 -10.09 17.08 5.24
N ARG A 75 -9.28 16.34 4.48
CA ARG A 75 -8.85 14.99 4.86
C ARG A 75 -7.67 15.06 5.83
N VAL A 76 -7.54 14.01 6.64
CA VAL A 76 -6.40 13.82 7.53
C VAL A 76 -5.15 13.55 6.68
N LYS A 77 -4.04 14.21 7.03
CA LYS A 77 -2.75 14.04 6.35
C LYS A 77 -2.12 12.72 6.78
N CYS A 78 -1.64 11.95 5.81
CA CYS A 78 -0.92 10.71 6.04
C CYS A 78 0.43 10.78 5.32
N THR A 79 1.51 10.73 6.07
CA THR A 79 2.86 10.71 5.50
C THR A 79 3.39 9.28 5.55
N ILE A 80 3.81 8.77 4.40
CA ILE A 80 4.40 7.44 4.25
C ILE A 80 5.88 7.62 4.00
N LEU A 81 6.69 7.29 4.99
CA LEU A 81 8.15 7.36 4.92
C LEU A 81 8.69 6.02 4.46
N PHE A 82 9.61 6.02 3.49
CA PHE A 82 10.29 4.80 3.08
C PHE A 82 11.80 4.92 3.12
N ALA A 83 12.44 3.79 3.44
CA ALA A 83 13.88 3.61 3.25
C ALA A 83 14.13 2.28 2.53
N THR A 84 14.99 2.33 1.52
CA THR A 84 15.19 1.24 0.57
C THR A 84 16.61 1.27 0.02
N GLU A 85 17.16 0.08 -0.24
CA GLU A 85 18.40 -0.12 -0.99
C GLU A 85 18.12 -0.58 -2.42
N THR A 86 17.23 -1.57 -2.56
CA THR A 86 16.95 -2.27 -3.83
C THR A 86 15.66 -1.80 -4.50
N GLY A 87 14.98 -0.78 -3.94
CA GLY A 87 13.70 -0.26 -4.44
C GLY A 87 12.46 -1.08 -4.04
N LYS A 88 12.58 -2.16 -3.25
CA LYS A 88 11.42 -2.97 -2.82
C LYS A 88 10.49 -2.18 -1.88
N SER A 89 11.04 -1.59 -0.82
CA SER A 89 10.26 -0.83 0.18
C SER A 89 9.55 0.37 -0.45
N GLU A 90 10.16 1.02 -1.46
CA GLU A 90 9.55 2.11 -2.22
C GLU A 90 8.30 1.65 -2.99
N ARG A 91 8.35 0.47 -3.63
CA ARG A 91 7.18 -0.10 -4.32
C ARG A 91 6.04 -0.34 -3.34
N PHE A 92 6.33 -0.95 -2.19
CA PHE A 92 5.35 -1.17 -1.13
C PHE A 92 4.77 0.15 -0.58
N ALA A 93 5.60 1.17 -0.39
CA ALA A 93 5.14 2.49 0.05
C ALA A 93 4.21 3.15 -0.99
N ASN A 94 4.49 3.00 -2.28
CA ASN A 94 3.62 3.48 -3.36
C ASN A 94 2.28 2.74 -3.39
N THR A 95 2.29 1.42 -3.26
CA THR A 95 1.05 0.62 -3.13
C THR A 95 0.26 1.04 -1.89
N LEU A 96 0.92 1.25 -0.75
CA LEU A 96 0.28 1.73 0.48
C LEU A 96 -0.37 3.11 0.27
N CYS A 97 0.31 4.01 -0.45
CA CYS A 97 -0.20 5.33 -0.78
C CYS A 97 -1.47 5.27 -1.63
N GLU A 98 -1.54 4.37 -2.60
CA GLU A 98 -2.75 4.17 -3.41
C GLU A 98 -3.94 3.75 -2.54
N ILE A 99 -3.73 2.84 -1.58
CA ILE A 99 -4.76 2.42 -0.62
C ILE A 99 -5.20 3.59 0.26
N PHE A 100 -4.24 4.30 0.85
CA PHE A 100 -4.54 5.39 1.79
C PHE A 100 -5.17 6.61 1.10
N LYS A 101 -4.91 6.85 -0.19
CA LYS A 101 -5.55 7.92 -0.98
C LYS A 101 -7.07 7.81 -1.05
N HIS A 102 -7.66 6.64 -0.80
CA HIS A 102 -9.12 6.50 -0.76
C HIS A 102 -9.74 7.34 0.36
N ALA A 103 -9.09 7.41 1.53
CA ALA A 103 -9.63 8.02 2.75
C ALA A 103 -8.82 9.24 3.25
N PHE A 104 -7.50 9.21 3.07
CA PHE A 104 -6.54 10.19 3.60
C PHE A 104 -5.93 11.06 2.49
N ASP A 105 -5.29 12.17 2.86
CA ASP A 105 -4.34 12.89 1.99
C ASP A 105 -2.95 12.25 2.16
N ALA A 106 -2.73 11.14 1.44
CA ALA A 106 -1.52 10.34 1.56
C ALA A 106 -0.38 10.83 0.65
N LYS A 107 0.83 10.92 1.20
CA LYS A 107 2.05 11.29 0.47
C LYS A 107 3.17 10.30 0.78
N VAL A 108 3.96 9.97 -0.23
CA VAL A 108 5.15 9.11 -0.09
C VAL A 108 6.37 10.02 -0.12
N LEU A 109 7.25 9.86 0.87
CA LEU A 109 8.50 10.61 0.98
C LEU A 109 9.65 9.65 1.33
N CYS A 110 10.82 9.91 0.77
CA CYS A 110 12.04 9.24 1.17
C CYS A 110 12.44 9.72 2.57
N MET A 111 12.99 8.84 3.40
CA MET A 111 13.49 9.24 4.73
C MET A 111 14.63 10.27 4.67
N GLU A 112 15.42 10.30 3.60
CA GLU A 112 16.52 11.25 3.43
C GLU A 112 16.01 12.68 3.17
N ASP A 113 14.94 12.81 2.38
CA ASP A 113 14.34 14.10 2.02
C ASP A 113 13.41 14.65 3.11
N TYR A 114 13.18 13.89 4.17
CA TYR A 114 12.21 14.21 5.20
C TYR A 114 12.84 15.02 6.34
N ASP A 115 12.26 16.18 6.64
CA ASP A 115 12.68 17.01 7.76
C ASP A 115 11.97 16.59 9.05
N VAL A 116 12.77 16.26 10.07
CA VAL A 116 12.35 15.83 11.41
C VAL A 116 11.46 16.88 12.08
N SER A 117 11.67 18.16 11.79
CA SER A 117 10.86 19.27 12.31
C SER A 117 9.39 19.16 11.91
N SER A 118 9.10 18.51 10.77
CA SER A 118 7.73 18.31 10.30
C SER A 118 7.00 17.20 11.07
N LEU A 119 7.72 16.31 11.74
CA LEU A 119 7.18 15.14 12.42
C LEU A 119 6.22 15.51 13.54
N GLU A 120 6.51 16.58 14.28
CA GLU A 120 5.65 17.10 15.37
C GLU A 120 4.27 17.56 14.89
N HIS A 121 4.15 17.94 13.63
CA HIS A 121 2.92 18.47 13.03
C HIS A 121 2.13 17.42 12.23
N GLU A 122 2.63 16.19 12.16
CA GLU A 122 1.97 15.10 11.44
C GLU A 122 0.96 14.38 12.32
N SER A 123 -0.20 14.06 11.73
CA SER A 123 -1.25 13.29 12.41
C SER A 123 -1.04 11.78 12.29
N LEU A 124 -0.54 11.32 11.14
CA LEU A 124 -0.38 9.91 10.82
C LEU A 124 0.91 9.70 10.01
N VAL A 125 1.78 8.85 10.53
CA VAL A 125 3.07 8.49 9.91
C VAL A 125 3.14 6.98 9.73
N LEU A 126 3.27 6.53 8.49
CA LEU A 126 3.47 5.13 8.17
C LEU A 126 4.90 4.94 7.69
N VAL A 127 5.61 3.98 8.24
CA VAL A 127 7.01 3.74 7.89
C VAL A 127 7.13 2.40 7.18
N VAL A 128 7.75 2.39 6.00
CA VAL A 128 8.05 1.18 5.23
C VAL A 128 9.55 1.12 4.98
N THR A 129 10.25 0.27 5.73
CA THR A 129 11.71 0.27 5.72
C THR A 129 12.30 -1.11 5.54
N SER A 130 13.41 -1.21 4.81
CA SER A 130 14.22 -2.43 4.75
C SER A 130 15.39 -2.37 5.73
N THR A 131 15.92 -3.52 6.14
CA THR A 131 17.23 -3.62 6.79
C THR A 131 18.32 -4.01 5.82
N PHE A 132 19.53 -3.47 6.03
CA PHE A 132 20.73 -3.87 5.29
C PHE A 132 21.81 -4.43 6.21
N GLY A 133 22.71 -5.25 5.64
CA GLY A 133 23.85 -5.83 6.37
C GLY A 133 23.47 -6.59 7.65
N ASN A 134 24.03 -6.16 8.78
CA ASN A 134 23.82 -6.79 10.09
C ASN A 134 22.69 -6.11 10.90
N GLY A 135 21.65 -5.64 10.22
CA GLY A 135 20.55 -4.89 10.85
C GLY A 135 20.77 -3.39 10.88
N GLU A 136 21.63 -2.88 9.98
CA GLU A 136 21.86 -1.46 9.79
C GLU A 136 20.69 -0.82 9.01
N PRO A 137 20.42 0.48 9.23
CA PRO A 137 19.57 1.25 8.34
C PRO A 137 20.08 1.21 6.90
N PRO A 138 19.18 1.30 5.91
CA PRO A 138 19.56 1.68 4.54
C PRO A 138 20.25 3.04 4.53
N GLU A 139 21.05 3.31 3.50
CA GLU A 139 21.77 4.57 3.26
C GLU A 139 20.82 5.77 3.38
N ASN A 140 19.68 5.69 2.69
CA ASN A 140 18.63 6.73 2.69
C ASN A 140 17.95 6.93 4.06
N GLY A 141 18.07 5.98 4.99
CA GLY A 141 17.45 6.02 6.32
C GLY A 141 18.41 6.47 7.44
N GLU A 142 19.70 6.58 7.16
CA GLU A 142 20.70 6.85 8.19
C GLU A 142 20.52 8.22 8.87
N MET A 143 20.30 9.26 8.08
CA MET A 143 20.19 10.63 8.58
C MET A 143 19.02 10.76 9.56
N LEU A 144 17.84 10.29 9.14
CA LEU A 144 16.64 10.31 9.98
C LEU A 144 16.85 9.51 11.28
N SER A 145 17.49 8.35 11.19
CA SER A 145 17.73 7.48 12.36
C SER A 145 18.62 8.15 13.43
N LYS A 146 19.59 8.96 13.00
CA LYS A 146 20.50 9.71 13.87
C LYS A 146 19.74 10.86 14.54
N SER A 147 18.98 11.63 13.76
CA SER A 147 18.18 12.75 14.29
C SER A 147 17.10 12.31 15.27
N LEU A 148 16.41 11.19 15.01
CA LEU A 148 15.43 10.61 15.94
C LEU A 148 16.09 10.16 17.25
N PHE A 149 17.30 9.62 17.18
CA PHE A 149 18.06 9.23 18.37
C PHE A 149 18.48 10.44 19.21
N GLU A 150 18.87 11.54 18.58
CA GLU A 150 19.23 12.80 19.26
C GLU A 150 18.03 13.45 19.97
N MET A 151 16.82 13.26 19.44
CA MET A 151 15.58 13.78 20.04
C MET A 151 15.18 13.02 21.31
N LYS A 152 15.68 11.79 21.50
CA LYS A 152 15.34 11.00 22.69
C LYS A 152 15.83 11.72 23.95
N PRO A 153 14.95 12.03 24.93
CA PRO A 153 15.39 12.52 26.21
C PRO A 153 16.28 11.46 26.86
N SER A 154 17.53 11.81 27.15
CA SER A 154 18.43 10.93 27.88
C SER A 154 17.93 10.82 29.32
N ASP A 155 17.24 9.72 29.62
CA ASP A 155 16.89 9.38 31.00
C ASP A 155 18.18 9.31 31.82
N SER A 156 18.35 10.30 32.67
CA SER A 156 19.49 10.46 33.56
C SER A 156 19.24 9.67 34.83
N VAL A 157 19.61 8.38 34.90
CA VAL A 157 19.88 7.68 36.18
C VAL A 157 20.98 6.60 36.03
N ASN A 158 22.13 6.91 36.67
CA ASN A 158 23.14 6.04 37.27
C ASN A 158 24.13 5.22 36.40
N GLY A 159 25.29 5.84 36.16
CA GLY A 159 26.58 5.38 36.67
C GLY A 159 27.10 4.01 36.22
N ASP A 160 27.97 4.00 35.22
CA ASP A 160 29.33 3.49 35.41
C ASP A 160 30.30 3.99 34.32
N LEU A 161 31.54 4.14 34.77
CA LEU A 161 32.70 4.79 34.17
C LEU A 161 33.13 4.19 32.81
N ASN A 162 33.61 5.08 31.93
CA ASN A 162 34.48 4.81 30.78
C ASN A 162 33.94 3.90 29.67
N SER A 163 33.20 4.49 28.73
CA SER A 163 33.39 4.13 27.32
C SER A 163 33.53 5.38 26.47
N THR A 164 34.67 5.44 25.82
CA THR A 164 35.13 6.39 24.82
C THR A 164 33.97 6.91 23.97
N ARG A 165 33.86 8.26 23.90
CA ARG A 165 32.84 9.05 23.22
C ARG A 165 32.90 8.97 21.69
N SER A 166 33.23 7.79 21.16
CA SER A 166 33.45 7.48 19.75
C SER A 166 33.49 5.95 19.59
N HIS A 167 32.35 5.27 19.52
CA HIS A 167 32.18 4.02 18.77
C HIS A 167 30.69 3.60 18.76
N SER A 168 30.06 3.82 17.60
CA SER A 168 28.93 3.07 17.04
C SER A 168 27.58 3.10 17.77
N THR A 169 26.71 4.04 17.35
CA THR A 169 25.24 3.96 17.48
C THR A 169 24.70 2.60 17.03
N TYR A 170 25.35 1.94 16.05
CA TYR A 170 24.95 0.63 15.51
C TYR A 170 25.15 -0.54 16.49
N VAL A 171 26.09 -0.45 17.43
CA VAL A 171 26.30 -1.51 18.45
C VAL A 171 25.15 -1.54 19.47
N ARG A 172 24.53 -0.39 19.77
CA ARG A 172 23.36 -0.36 20.66
C ARG A 172 22.09 -0.88 19.96
N MET A 173 22.01 -0.75 18.63
CA MET A 173 20.93 -1.31 17.80
C MET A 173 20.85 -2.82 17.87
N SER A 174 22.00 -3.47 17.72
CA SER A 174 22.10 -4.93 17.69
C SER A 174 21.94 -5.54 19.10
N ILE A 175 22.46 -4.88 20.15
CA ILE A 175 22.38 -5.38 21.53
C ILE A 175 20.95 -5.29 22.11
N THR A 176 20.15 -4.32 21.70
CA THR A 176 18.76 -4.17 22.20
C THR A 176 17.77 -5.18 21.61
N SER A 177 18.18 -5.99 20.64
CA SER A 177 17.32 -7.02 20.01
C SER A 177 17.23 -8.35 20.78
N GLU A 178 17.98 -8.55 21.88
CA GLU A 178 18.08 -9.89 22.50
C GLU A 178 17.37 -10.11 23.84
N LYS A 179 16.79 -9.09 24.50
CA LYS A 179 15.99 -9.31 25.73
C LYS A 179 14.86 -8.30 25.87
N ASP A 180 13.63 -8.74 25.60
CA ASP A 180 12.48 -8.68 26.52
C ASP A 180 11.15 -8.93 25.76
N PHE A 181 10.84 -10.22 25.55
CA PHE A 181 9.48 -10.67 25.28
C PHE A 181 8.87 -11.12 26.62
N LYS A 182 8.24 -10.18 27.34
CA LYS A 182 7.24 -10.52 28.36
C LYS A 182 6.04 -9.60 28.22
N LEU A 183 4.92 -10.25 27.89
CA LEU A 183 3.56 -9.74 27.99
C LEU A 183 3.31 -9.37 29.46
N ASP A 184 3.06 -8.09 29.76
CA ASP A 184 2.59 -7.71 31.10
C ASP A 184 1.17 -7.14 30.99
N THR A 185 0.26 -7.84 31.66
CA THR A 185 -1.16 -7.53 31.77
C THR A 185 -1.34 -7.19 33.24
N GLY A 186 -1.56 -5.91 33.57
CA GLY A 186 -1.71 -5.49 34.97
C GLY A 186 -2.12 -4.03 35.10
N ASP A 187 -3.34 -3.83 35.61
CA ASP A 187 -3.94 -2.58 36.08
C ASP A 187 -3.02 -1.69 36.95
N LEU A 188 -3.20 -0.36 36.92
CA LEU A 188 -3.46 0.51 38.11
C LEU A 188 -3.36 2.03 37.81
N ASP A 189 -4.53 2.67 37.78
CA ASP A 189 -4.97 3.93 38.42
C ASP A 189 -3.98 5.08 38.79
N LYS A 190 -4.37 6.31 38.37
CA LYS A 190 -4.07 7.68 38.86
C LYS A 190 -2.80 8.45 38.41
N THR A 191 -2.97 9.51 37.61
CA THR A 191 -3.08 10.94 38.04
C THR A 191 -2.88 11.87 36.83
N GLU A 192 -3.79 12.83 36.65
CA GLU A 192 -3.92 13.65 35.42
C GLU A 192 -2.77 14.67 35.22
N ASP A 193 -1.93 14.94 36.23
CA ASP A 193 -0.80 15.88 36.14
C ASP A 193 0.51 15.23 35.64
N SER A 194 0.65 13.89 35.71
CA SER A 194 1.81 13.17 35.14
C SER A 194 1.68 12.88 33.65
N LEU A 195 0.46 13.03 33.10
CA LEU A 195 0.16 12.80 31.68
C LEU A 195 0.95 13.73 30.75
N ALA A 196 1.19 14.97 31.17
CA ALA A 196 1.92 15.97 30.37
C ALA A 196 3.44 15.71 30.27
N MET A 197 4.03 14.93 31.20
CA MET A 197 5.43 14.48 31.10
C MET A 197 5.56 13.11 30.43
N LEU A 198 4.46 12.35 30.32
CA LEU A 198 4.38 11.08 29.59
C LEU A 198 4.11 11.27 28.09
N THR A 199 3.48 12.38 27.70
CA THR A 199 3.35 12.77 26.30
C THR A 199 4.68 13.34 25.82
N GLY A 200 5.53 12.47 25.26
CA GLY A 200 6.79 12.89 24.63
C GLY A 200 6.59 13.87 23.47
N PRO A 201 7.67 14.36 22.84
CA PRO A 201 7.63 15.37 21.77
C PRO A 201 6.66 15.04 20.63
N LEU A 202 6.42 13.74 20.39
CA LEU A 202 5.56 13.23 19.31
C LEU A 202 4.19 12.75 19.80
N GLY A 203 3.69 13.25 20.94
CA GLY A 203 2.41 12.82 21.54
C GLY A 203 1.17 12.94 20.64
N ASN A 204 1.21 13.80 19.62
CA ASN A 204 0.11 13.96 18.65
C ASN A 204 0.24 13.06 17.43
N VAL A 205 1.37 12.38 17.28
CA VAL A 205 1.70 11.58 16.10
C VAL A 205 1.23 10.16 16.33
N ARG A 206 0.46 9.65 15.36
CA ARG A 206 0.14 8.24 15.32
C ARG A 206 0.96 7.53 14.26
N PHE A 207 1.45 6.33 14.55
CA PHE A 207 2.31 5.63 13.62
C PHE A 207 2.07 4.13 13.51
N SER A 208 2.58 3.56 12.43
CA SER A 208 2.72 2.11 12.24
C SER A 208 3.91 1.85 11.32
N VAL A 209 4.62 0.74 11.56
CA VAL A 209 5.83 0.39 10.82
C VAL A 209 5.64 -0.95 10.11
N PHE A 210 6.12 -1.03 8.87
CA PHE A 210 6.31 -2.26 8.14
C PHE A 210 7.79 -2.43 7.81
N ALA A 211 8.37 -3.50 8.35
CA ALA A 211 9.80 -3.78 8.26
C ALA A 211 10.06 -4.94 7.30
N LEU A 212 10.80 -4.67 6.24
CA LEU A 212 11.27 -5.68 5.31
C LEU A 212 12.62 -6.22 5.78
N GLY A 213 12.76 -7.53 5.74
CA GLY A 213 14.01 -8.21 6.05
C GLY A 213 14.04 -9.61 5.48
N SER A 214 15.09 -10.35 5.79
CA SER A 214 15.20 -11.76 5.44
C SER A 214 15.68 -12.53 6.66
N LYS A 215 14.99 -13.62 7.00
CA LYS A 215 15.40 -14.50 8.11
C LYS A 215 16.70 -15.27 7.86
N ALA A 216 17.28 -15.14 6.65
CA ALA A 216 18.63 -15.62 6.39
C ALA A 216 19.71 -14.88 7.20
N TYR A 217 19.41 -13.65 7.65
CA TYR A 217 20.33 -12.83 8.43
C TYR A 217 20.01 -12.91 9.93
N PRO A 218 21.00 -12.87 10.82
CA PRO A 218 20.78 -12.96 12.27
C PRO A 218 19.84 -11.87 12.80
N HIS A 219 19.97 -10.65 12.29
CA HIS A 219 19.21 -9.49 12.70
C HIS A 219 18.05 -9.22 11.72
N PHE A 220 17.01 -10.03 11.82
CA PHE A 220 15.81 -9.89 10.98
C PHE A 220 15.08 -8.56 11.25
N ALA A 221 14.99 -7.70 10.23
CA ALA A 221 14.19 -6.47 10.25
C ALA A 221 14.52 -5.48 11.40
N ALA A 222 15.71 -5.59 12.01
CA ALA A 222 16.18 -4.79 13.15
C ALA A 222 15.97 -3.27 13.02
N PHE A 223 16.25 -2.66 11.86
CA PHE A 223 16.04 -1.22 11.66
C PHE A 223 14.56 -0.82 11.78
N GLY A 224 13.63 -1.63 11.27
CA GLY A 224 12.20 -1.35 11.42
C GLY A 224 11.75 -1.44 12.87
N PHE A 225 12.21 -2.46 13.60
CA PHE A 225 11.96 -2.56 15.05
C PHE A 225 12.58 -1.40 15.83
N TYR A 226 13.75 -0.93 15.41
CA TYR A 226 14.40 0.23 16.02
C TYR A 226 13.59 1.52 15.84
N ILE A 227 13.12 1.81 14.62
CA ILE A 227 12.29 3.00 14.36
C ILE A 227 10.98 2.92 15.15
N ASP A 228 10.34 1.76 15.15
CA ASP A 228 9.11 1.55 15.91
C ASP A 228 9.31 1.79 17.41
N ARG A 229 10.43 1.33 17.98
CA ARG A 229 10.80 1.57 19.36
C ARG A 229 11.04 3.06 19.64
N ILE A 230 11.82 3.76 18.81
CA ILE A 230 12.11 5.17 19.08
C ILE A 230 10.88 6.03 18.97
N LEU A 231 10.05 5.83 17.94
CA LEU A 231 8.81 6.59 17.79
C LEU A 231 7.92 6.40 19.01
N HIS A 232 7.84 5.17 19.54
CA HIS A 232 7.13 4.90 20.77
C HIS A 232 7.75 5.59 21.99
N GLU A 233 9.08 5.55 22.14
CA GLU A 233 9.80 6.22 23.23
C GLU A 233 9.71 7.76 23.16
N LEU A 234 9.55 8.34 21.97
CA LEU A 234 9.30 9.77 21.75
C LEU A 234 7.84 10.18 22.00
N GLY A 235 6.99 9.25 22.43
CA GLY A 235 5.60 9.50 22.83
C GLY A 235 4.58 9.33 21.70
N ALA A 236 4.98 8.85 20.51
CA ALA A 236 4.03 8.59 19.44
C ALA A 236 3.15 7.37 19.75
N GLU A 237 1.90 7.40 19.31
CA GLU A 237 0.92 6.35 19.55
C GLU A 237 0.93 5.32 18.41
N ARG A 238 1.09 4.03 18.73
CA ARG A 238 1.07 2.96 17.72
C ARG A 238 -0.37 2.59 17.36
N ILE A 239 -0.78 2.77 16.10
CA ILE A 239 -2.14 2.40 15.63
C ILE A 239 -2.29 0.90 15.44
N PHE A 240 -1.26 0.27 14.89
CA PHE A 240 -1.27 -1.15 14.54
C PHE A 240 0.11 -1.74 14.82
N PRO A 241 0.21 -3.01 15.28
CA PRO A 241 1.50 -3.66 15.52
C PRO A 241 2.39 -3.63 14.27
N ILE A 242 3.70 -3.57 14.52
CA ILE A 242 4.71 -3.63 13.47
C ILE A 242 4.52 -4.90 12.62
N GLY A 243 4.44 -4.72 11.30
CA GLY A 243 4.44 -5.82 10.34
C GLY A 243 5.86 -6.15 9.93
N ALA A 244 6.19 -7.43 9.79
CA ALA A 244 7.49 -7.86 9.31
C ALA A 244 7.34 -8.73 8.06
N GLY A 245 8.01 -8.33 6.97
CA GLY A 245 7.97 -9.01 5.67
C GLY A 245 9.27 -9.78 5.39
N ASP A 246 9.22 -11.10 5.52
CA ASP A 246 10.35 -11.98 5.23
C ASP A 246 10.48 -12.25 3.72
N GLU A 247 11.62 -11.87 3.15
CA GLU A 247 11.93 -12.06 1.73
C GLU A 247 11.87 -13.53 1.28
N LEU A 248 12.19 -14.47 2.19
CA LEU A 248 12.16 -15.89 1.89
C LEU A 248 10.76 -16.51 1.99
N CYS A 249 9.83 -15.84 2.70
CA CYS A 249 8.53 -16.41 3.02
C CYS A 249 7.43 -15.35 3.01
N GLY A 250 6.75 -15.21 1.86
CA GLY A 250 5.47 -14.49 1.80
C GLY A 250 5.54 -13.01 2.17
N GLN A 251 6.61 -12.30 1.79
CA GLN A 251 6.78 -10.86 2.05
C GLN A 251 5.55 -10.03 1.61
N GLU A 252 5.10 -10.24 0.38
CA GLU A 252 3.95 -9.54 -0.21
C GLU A 252 2.65 -9.83 0.55
N GLN A 253 2.41 -11.08 0.92
CA GLN A 253 1.21 -11.48 1.65
C GLN A 253 1.18 -10.88 3.07
N SER A 254 2.35 -10.85 3.71
CA SER A 254 2.53 -10.21 5.03
C SER A 254 2.27 -8.71 4.94
N PHE A 255 2.77 -8.06 3.88
CA PHE A 255 2.50 -6.64 3.60
C PHE A 255 1.01 -6.37 3.41
N ARG A 256 0.31 -7.17 2.58
CA ARG A 256 -1.12 -7.01 2.34
C ARG A 256 -1.93 -7.12 3.63
N THR A 257 -1.68 -8.16 4.42
CA THR A 257 -2.37 -8.40 5.69
C THR A 257 -2.16 -7.23 6.65
N TRP A 258 -0.93 -6.72 6.74
CA TRP A 258 -0.62 -5.54 7.54
C TRP A 258 -1.28 -4.28 6.99
N ALA A 259 -1.21 -4.02 5.69
CA ALA A 259 -1.77 -2.83 5.07
C ALA A 259 -3.30 -2.74 5.26
N GLU A 260 -4.00 -3.86 5.13
CA GLU A 260 -5.44 -3.95 5.42
C GLU A 260 -5.74 -3.66 6.90
N GLY A 261 -4.97 -4.25 7.81
CA GLY A 261 -5.10 -4.04 9.25
C GLY A 261 -4.87 -2.58 9.65
N VAL A 262 -3.80 -1.97 9.15
CA VAL A 262 -3.46 -0.56 9.41
C VAL A 262 -4.50 0.37 8.81
N PHE A 263 -4.96 0.12 7.60
CA PHE A 263 -5.97 0.96 6.95
C PHE A 263 -7.28 0.95 7.76
N LYS A 264 -7.72 -0.24 8.20
CA LYS A 264 -8.91 -0.36 9.05
C LYS A 264 -8.74 0.35 10.38
N ALA A 265 -7.63 0.10 11.08
CA ALA A 265 -7.33 0.72 12.37
C ALA A 265 -7.22 2.25 12.24
N ALA A 266 -6.61 2.77 11.17
CA ALA A 266 -6.52 4.21 10.91
C ALA A 266 -7.91 4.81 10.66
N CYS A 267 -8.76 4.17 9.85
CA CYS A 267 -10.13 4.63 9.62
C CYS A 267 -10.95 4.69 10.92
N GLU A 268 -10.83 3.68 11.78
CA GLU A 268 -11.48 3.65 13.09
C GLU A 268 -10.97 4.77 14.01
N THR A 269 -9.65 4.93 14.11
CA THR A 269 -9.01 5.91 15.02
C THR A 269 -9.27 7.37 14.60
N PHE A 270 -9.44 7.63 13.30
CA PHE A 270 -9.78 8.95 12.77
C PHE A 270 -11.29 9.14 12.52
N CYS A 271 -12.12 8.17 12.93
CA CYS A 271 -13.58 8.18 12.77
C CYS A 271 -14.02 8.59 11.37
N LEU A 272 -13.32 8.10 10.34
CA LEU A 272 -13.71 8.32 8.96
C LEU A 272 -14.93 7.43 8.72
N GLY A 273 -16.12 8.07 8.65
CA GLY A 273 -17.40 7.37 8.50
C GLY A 273 -17.44 6.42 7.30
N ASP A 274 -18.39 5.48 7.32
CA ASP A 274 -18.62 4.35 6.37
C ASP A 274 -18.63 4.71 4.85
N ASP A 275 -18.37 5.95 4.47
CA ASP A 275 -18.22 6.44 3.09
C ASP A 275 -16.96 5.93 2.37
N VAL A 276 -16.04 5.28 3.09
CA VAL A 276 -14.88 4.59 2.50
C VAL A 276 -15.30 3.16 2.21
N ASN A 277 -15.53 2.83 0.92
CA ASN A 277 -15.66 1.44 0.49
C ASN A 277 -14.34 0.70 0.76
N ILE A 278 -14.20 0.17 1.96
CA ILE A 278 -13.05 -0.64 2.39
C ILE A 278 -12.82 -1.76 1.37
N SER A 279 -13.89 -2.33 0.80
CA SER A 279 -13.84 -3.33 -0.26
C SER A 279 -13.13 -2.90 -1.55
N GLU A 280 -13.25 -1.61 -1.91
CA GLU A 280 -12.65 -1.05 -3.14
C GLU A 280 -11.16 -0.77 -2.91
N ALA A 281 -10.79 -0.29 -1.72
CA ALA A 281 -9.39 -0.13 -1.31
C ALA A 281 -8.67 -1.48 -1.18
N THR A 282 -9.31 -2.51 -0.61
CA THR A 282 -8.77 -3.89 -0.60
C THR A 282 -8.73 -4.52 -2.00
N GLY A 283 -9.63 -4.11 -2.89
CA GLY A 283 -9.63 -4.55 -4.30
C GLY A 283 -8.38 -4.09 -5.05
N ALA A 284 -7.83 -2.91 -4.71
CA ALA A 284 -6.59 -2.39 -5.28
C ALA A 284 -5.36 -3.25 -4.93
N LEU A 285 -5.39 -4.02 -3.83
CA LEU A 285 -4.32 -4.96 -3.48
C LEU A 285 -4.33 -6.23 -4.33
N ASN A 286 -5.45 -6.57 -4.97
CA ASN A 286 -5.65 -7.83 -5.68
C ASN A 286 -5.45 -7.74 -7.20
N ASN A 287 -5.26 -6.54 -7.74
CA ASN A 287 -5.02 -6.28 -9.17
C ASN A 287 -3.55 -6.02 -9.48
#